data_AF-Q9NVR7-F1
#
_entry.id   AF-Q9NVR7-F1
#
_cell.length_a   1.000
_cell.length_b   1.000
_cell.length_c   1.000
_cell.angle_alpha   90.00
_cell.angle_beta   90.00
_cell.angle_gamma   90.00
#
_symmetry.space_group_name_H-M   'P 1'
#
loop_
_entity.id
_entity.type
_entity.pdbx_description
1 polymer ?
#
loop_
_entity_poly.entity_id
_entity_poly.type
_entity_poly.pdbx_seq_one_letter_code
_entity_poly.pdbx_strand_id
1 'polypeptide(L)'
;MDQSRVLLWVKAEPFIVGALQVPPPSKFSLHYLRKISTYVQIRATEGAYPRLYWSTWRHIACGKLQLAKDLAWLYFEIFDSLSMKTPEERLEWSEVLSNCMSEEEVEKQRNQLSVDTLQFLLFLYIQQLNKVSLRTSLIGEEWPSPRNKSQSPDLTEKSNCHNKNWNDYSHQAFVYDHLSDLLELLLDPKQLTASFHSTHSSLVSREAVVALSFLIEGTISRARKIYPLHELALWQPLHADSGFSKISKTFSFYKLETWLRSCLTGNPFGTSACLKSGKKLAWAHQVEGTTKRAKIACNTHVAPRMHRLVVMSQVYKQTLAKSSDTLAGAHVKIHRCNESFIYLLSPLRSVTIEKCRNSIFVLGPVGTTLHLHSCDNVKVIAVCHRLSISSTTGCIFHVLTPTRPLILSGNQTVTFAPFHTHYPMLEDHMARTGLATVPNYWDNPMVVCRENSDTRVFQLLPPCEFYVFIIPFEMEGDTTEIPGGLPSVYQKALGQREQKIQIWQKTVKEAHLTKDQRKQFQVLVENKFYEWLINTGHRQQLDSLVPPAAGSKQAAG
;
A
#
# COMPACT_ATOMS: atom_id res chain seq x y z
N MET A 1 -36.47 23.72 -8.19
CA MET A 1 -36.50 22.72 -7.11
C MET A 1 -35.34 21.78 -7.34
N ASP A 2 -34.22 22.04 -6.69
CA ASP A 2 -32.98 21.30 -6.89
C ASP A 2 -33.09 20.02 -6.04
N GLN A 3 -33.65 18.97 -6.64
CA GLN A 3 -33.83 17.66 -5.98
C GLN A 3 -32.47 17.19 -5.48
N SER A 4 -32.40 16.81 -4.20
CA SER A 4 -31.20 16.32 -3.53
C SER A 4 -30.68 15.05 -4.20
N ARG A 5 -29.89 15.20 -5.26
CA ARG A 5 -29.35 14.10 -6.07
C ARG A 5 -28.33 13.32 -5.26
N VAL A 6 -28.44 11.99 -5.25
CA VAL A 6 -27.41 11.13 -4.65
C VAL A 6 -26.24 10.98 -5.61
N LEU A 7 -25.03 11.11 -5.06
CA LEU A 7 -23.77 10.93 -5.76
C LEU A 7 -23.06 9.74 -5.13
N LEU A 8 -22.81 8.71 -5.93
CA LEU A 8 -22.10 7.50 -5.52
C LEU A 8 -20.70 7.52 -6.11
N TRP A 9 -19.73 6.91 -5.42
CA TRP A 9 -18.40 6.67 -5.97
C TRP A 9 -17.80 5.38 -5.43
N VAL A 10 -16.81 4.87 -6.15
CA VAL A 10 -16.06 3.68 -5.77
C VAL A 10 -15.03 4.04 -4.70
N LYS A 11 -15.03 3.30 -3.59
CA LYS A 11 -14.04 3.40 -2.51
C LYS A 11 -12.67 3.03 -3.04
N ALA A 12 -11.67 3.84 -2.72
CA ALA A 12 -10.31 3.61 -3.21
C ALA A 12 -9.57 2.51 -2.44
N GLU A 13 -9.82 2.38 -1.14
CA GLU A 13 -9.05 1.51 -0.23
C GLU A 13 -9.07 0.02 -0.62
N PRO A 14 -10.20 -0.61 -1.02
CA PRO A 14 -10.19 -2.01 -1.46
C PRO A 14 -9.25 -2.29 -2.64
N PHE A 15 -9.03 -1.31 -3.52
CA PHE A 15 -8.17 -1.46 -4.69
C PHE A 15 -6.71 -1.10 -4.37
N ILE A 16 -6.51 -0.02 -3.62
CA ILE A 16 -5.22 0.48 -3.15
C ILE A 16 -4.55 -0.56 -2.25
N VAL A 17 -5.26 -1.04 -1.23
CA VAL A 17 -4.72 -1.93 -0.21
C VAL A 17 -5.02 -3.40 -0.53
N GLY A 18 -6.15 -3.70 -1.17
CA GLY A 18 -6.61 -5.08 -1.34
C GLY A 18 -6.23 -5.76 -2.65
N ALA A 19 -6.26 -5.04 -3.78
CA ALA A 19 -6.00 -5.66 -5.08
C ALA A 19 -4.51 -5.93 -5.26
N LEU A 20 -4.15 -7.19 -5.54
CA LEU A 20 -2.77 -7.56 -5.87
C LEU A 20 -2.46 -7.22 -7.33
N GLN A 21 -1.24 -6.74 -7.60
CA GLN A 21 -0.79 -6.35 -8.95
C GLN A 21 -0.26 -7.54 -9.75
N VAL A 22 -1.04 -8.62 -9.74
CA VAL A 22 -0.73 -9.85 -10.46
C VAL A 22 -2.00 -10.32 -11.15
N PRO A 23 -1.90 -11.06 -12.26
CA PRO A 23 -3.05 -11.73 -12.81
C PRO A 23 -3.70 -12.61 -11.73
N PRO A 24 -5.02 -12.52 -11.53
CA PRO A 24 -5.68 -13.32 -10.51
C PRO A 24 -5.60 -14.82 -10.89
N PRO A 25 -5.70 -15.72 -9.90
CA PRO A 25 -5.84 -17.14 -10.18
C PRO A 25 -6.98 -17.40 -11.17
N SER A 26 -6.75 -18.31 -12.12
CA SER A 26 -7.71 -18.61 -13.20
C SER A 26 -9.11 -18.99 -12.69
N LYS A 27 -9.18 -19.57 -11.48
CA LYS A 27 -10.42 -19.97 -10.81
C LYS A 27 -11.06 -18.89 -9.92
N PHE A 28 -10.67 -17.62 -10.06
CA PHE A 28 -11.41 -16.48 -9.48
C PHE A 28 -12.43 -15.88 -10.46
N SER A 29 -12.82 -16.62 -11.51
CA SER A 29 -13.91 -16.19 -12.39
C SER A 29 -15.26 -16.20 -11.66
N LEU A 30 -16.21 -15.42 -12.17
CA LEU A 30 -17.57 -15.32 -11.65
C LEU A 30 -18.21 -16.70 -11.40
N HIS A 31 -18.03 -17.63 -12.34
CA HIS A 31 -18.51 -19.01 -12.23
C HIS A 31 -18.04 -19.73 -10.96
N TYR A 32 -16.74 -19.66 -10.65
CA TYR A 32 -16.20 -20.30 -9.47
C TYR A 32 -16.59 -19.58 -8.19
N LEU A 33 -16.60 -18.25 -8.20
CA LEU A 33 -17.04 -17.47 -7.04
C LEU A 33 -18.51 -17.73 -6.69
N ARG A 34 -19.38 -17.93 -7.68
CA ARG A 34 -20.76 -18.39 -7.47
C ARG A 34 -20.82 -19.78 -6.87
N LYS A 35 -20.02 -20.74 -7.36
CA LYS A 35 -19.94 -22.07 -6.76
C LYS A 35 -19.52 -22.02 -5.28
N ILE A 36 -18.63 -21.09 -4.91
CA ILE A 36 -18.25 -20.85 -3.52
C ILE A 36 -19.45 -20.31 -2.74
N SER A 37 -20.14 -19.29 -3.26
CA SER A 37 -21.36 -18.74 -2.65
C SER A 37 -22.41 -19.84 -2.40
N THR A 38 -22.70 -20.67 -3.40
CA THR A 38 -23.61 -21.82 -3.27
C THR A 38 -23.14 -22.82 -2.23
N TYR A 39 -21.87 -23.22 -2.26
CA TYR A 39 -21.31 -24.19 -1.32
C TYR A 39 -21.43 -23.72 0.13
N VAL A 40 -21.08 -22.45 0.38
CA VAL A 40 -21.08 -21.85 1.71
C VAL A 40 -22.52 -21.66 2.23
N GLN A 41 -23.44 -21.23 1.37
CA GLN A 41 -24.85 -21.03 1.77
C GLN A 41 -25.61 -22.34 2.01
N ILE A 42 -25.31 -23.42 1.26
CA ILE A 42 -25.90 -24.74 1.55
C ILE A 42 -25.50 -25.24 2.94
N ARG A 43 -24.29 -24.88 3.40
CA ARG A 43 -23.74 -25.23 4.71
C ARG A 43 -23.96 -24.14 5.75
N ALA A 44 -24.96 -23.27 5.58
CA ALA A 44 -25.30 -22.25 6.56
C ALA A 44 -25.59 -22.86 7.94
N THR A 45 -26.21 -24.04 8.00
CA THR A 45 -26.47 -24.78 9.25
C THR A 45 -25.20 -25.28 9.94
N GLU A 46 -24.10 -25.43 9.21
CA GLU A 46 -22.77 -25.77 9.76
C GLU A 46 -21.99 -24.52 10.21
N GLY A 47 -22.62 -23.34 10.22
CA GLY A 47 -21.99 -22.07 10.61
C GLY A 47 -21.10 -21.43 9.55
N ALA A 48 -21.12 -21.95 8.31
CA ALA A 48 -20.27 -21.42 7.23
C ALA A 48 -20.78 -20.07 6.65
N TYR A 49 -22.02 -19.68 6.94
CA TYR A 49 -22.65 -18.45 6.48
C TYR A 49 -23.44 -17.79 7.62
N PRO A 50 -23.37 -16.45 7.81
CA PRO A 50 -22.82 -15.43 6.92
C PRO A 50 -21.32 -15.15 7.07
N ARG A 51 -20.65 -15.79 8.04
CA ARG A 51 -19.20 -15.63 8.25
C ARG A 51 -18.41 -16.84 7.75
N LEU A 52 -17.45 -16.59 6.88
CA LEU A 52 -16.54 -17.61 6.35
C LEU A 52 -15.31 -17.72 7.25
N TYR A 53 -15.14 -18.87 7.92
CA TYR A 53 -13.95 -19.16 8.73
C TYR A 53 -12.75 -19.54 7.87
N TRP A 54 -11.54 -19.27 8.37
CA TRP A 54 -10.28 -19.65 7.69
C TRP A 54 -10.24 -21.14 7.36
N SER A 55 -10.66 -22.03 8.26
CA SER A 55 -10.67 -23.48 8.04
C SER A 55 -11.53 -23.88 6.82
N THR A 56 -12.71 -23.28 6.70
CA THR A 56 -13.63 -23.47 5.56
C THR A 56 -13.04 -22.88 4.29
N TRP A 57 -12.51 -21.65 4.33
CA TRP A 57 -11.86 -21.04 3.17
C TRP A 57 -10.66 -21.86 2.70
N ARG A 58 -9.79 -22.32 3.61
CA ARG A 58 -8.65 -23.19 3.30
C ARG A 58 -9.10 -24.48 2.60
N HIS A 59 -10.17 -25.13 3.08
CA HIS A 59 -10.72 -26.31 2.43
C HIS A 59 -11.18 -26.02 0.98
N ILE A 60 -11.90 -24.90 0.78
CA ILE A 60 -12.38 -24.49 -0.54
C ILE A 60 -11.21 -24.12 -1.46
N ALA A 61 -10.31 -23.26 -0.99
CA ALA A 61 -9.19 -22.72 -1.75
C ALA A 61 -8.19 -23.82 -2.13
N CYS A 62 -7.73 -24.63 -1.17
CA CYS A 62 -6.75 -25.68 -1.45
C CYS A 62 -7.39 -26.89 -2.14
N GLY A 63 -8.59 -27.30 -1.71
CA GLY A 63 -9.25 -28.49 -2.24
C GLY A 63 -9.92 -28.27 -3.59
N LYS A 64 -10.81 -27.28 -3.69
CA LYS A 64 -11.63 -27.05 -4.89
C LYS A 64 -10.95 -26.12 -5.89
N LEU A 65 -10.35 -25.03 -5.41
CA LEU A 65 -9.65 -24.08 -6.28
C LEU A 65 -8.21 -24.51 -6.59
N GLN A 66 -7.65 -25.46 -5.84
CA GLN A 66 -6.26 -25.92 -6.00
C GLN A 66 -5.24 -24.78 -5.85
N LEU A 67 -5.53 -23.82 -4.97
CA LEU A 67 -4.58 -22.79 -4.57
C LEU A 67 -3.58 -23.36 -3.55
N ALA A 68 -2.34 -22.88 -3.60
CA ALA A 68 -1.38 -23.14 -2.53
C ALA A 68 -1.91 -22.55 -1.20
N LYS A 69 -1.62 -23.23 -0.07
CA LYS A 69 -2.05 -22.79 1.27
C LYS A 69 -1.64 -21.35 1.57
N ASP A 70 -0.39 -21.00 1.27
CA ASP A 70 0.16 -19.67 1.49
C ASP A 70 -0.56 -18.59 0.68
N LEU A 71 -0.91 -18.89 -0.57
CA LEU A 71 -1.66 -17.95 -1.43
C LEU A 71 -3.11 -17.81 -0.96
N ALA A 72 -3.73 -18.90 -0.49
CA ALA A 72 -5.07 -18.84 0.09
C ALA A 72 -5.09 -18.00 1.37
N TRP A 73 -4.07 -18.16 2.23
CA TRP A 73 -3.88 -17.36 3.44
C TRP A 73 -3.67 -15.89 3.08
N LEU A 74 -2.83 -15.60 2.08
CA LEU A 74 -2.57 -14.23 1.65
C LEU A 74 -3.87 -13.48 1.32
N TYR A 75 -4.77 -14.06 0.52
CA TYR A 75 -6.04 -13.40 0.19
C TYR A 75 -6.91 -13.18 1.43
N PHE A 76 -6.94 -14.15 2.35
CA PHE A 76 -7.70 -14.04 3.59
C PHE A 76 -7.14 -12.95 4.51
N GLU A 77 -5.82 -12.93 4.70
CA GLU A 77 -5.09 -11.94 5.50
C GLU A 77 -5.22 -10.52 4.93
N ILE A 78 -5.10 -10.36 3.60
CA ILE A 78 -5.32 -9.06 2.96
C ILE A 78 -6.73 -8.55 3.26
N PHE A 79 -7.75 -9.39 3.10
CA PHE A 79 -9.13 -8.96 3.36
C PHE A 79 -9.39 -8.66 4.84
N ASP A 80 -8.87 -9.50 5.74
CA ASP A 80 -8.94 -9.26 7.17
C ASP A 80 -8.27 -7.92 7.55
N SER A 81 -7.15 -7.55 6.90
CA SER A 81 -6.48 -6.26 7.11
C SER A 81 -7.27 -5.04 6.63
N LEU A 82 -8.21 -5.22 5.68
CA LEU A 82 -9.13 -4.19 5.21
C LEU A 82 -10.29 -3.96 6.18
N SER A 83 -10.56 -4.91 7.08
CA SER A 83 -11.60 -4.77 8.09
C SER A 83 -11.19 -3.69 9.11
N MET A 84 -12.18 -2.96 9.62
CA MET A 84 -11.97 -1.88 10.59
C MET A 84 -11.63 -2.46 11.96
N LYS A 85 -10.34 -2.78 12.16
CA LYS A 85 -9.76 -3.16 13.46
C LYS A 85 -9.07 -1.97 14.09
N THR A 86 -9.26 -1.84 15.40
CA THR A 86 -8.54 -0.88 16.23
C THR A 86 -7.05 -1.21 16.29
N PRO A 87 -6.16 -0.23 16.53
CA PRO A 87 -4.74 -0.48 16.75
C PRO A 87 -4.50 -1.51 17.87
N GLU A 88 -5.31 -1.47 18.93
CA GLU A 88 -5.21 -2.37 20.08
C GLU A 88 -5.47 -3.83 19.69
N GLU A 89 -6.55 -4.10 18.96
CA GLU A 89 -6.86 -5.46 18.45
C GLU A 89 -5.75 -6.02 17.56
N ARG A 90 -5.05 -5.16 16.81
CA ARG A 90 -3.91 -5.57 15.97
C ARG A 90 -2.70 -5.94 16.81
N LEU A 91 -2.43 -5.19 17.87
CA LEU A 91 -1.34 -5.46 18.80
C LEU A 91 -1.60 -6.75 19.58
N GLU A 92 -2.82 -6.96 20.08
CA GLU A 92 -3.23 -8.21 20.73
C GLU A 92 -3.04 -9.42 19.81
N TRP A 93 -3.44 -9.29 18.53
CA TRP A 93 -3.23 -10.34 17.55
C TRP A 93 -1.74 -10.63 17.31
N SER A 94 -0.90 -9.59 17.21
CA SER A 94 0.55 -9.73 17.10
C SER A 94 1.16 -10.42 18.32
N GLU A 95 0.72 -10.08 19.53
CA GLU A 95 1.16 -10.70 20.77
C GLU A 95 0.81 -12.20 20.79
N VAL A 96 -0.45 -12.54 20.49
CA VAL A 96 -0.92 -13.94 20.40
C VAL A 96 -0.08 -14.74 19.40
N LEU A 97 0.19 -14.19 18.22
CA LEU A 97 1.01 -14.88 17.22
C LEU A 97 2.48 -14.98 17.62
N SER A 98 3.03 -14.00 18.34
CA SER A 98 4.42 -14.02 18.79
C SER A 98 4.67 -15.08 19.88
N ASN A 99 3.64 -15.40 20.67
CA ASN A 99 3.69 -16.44 21.71
C ASN A 99 3.55 -17.87 21.15
N CYS A 100 3.14 -18.02 19.88
CA CYS A 100 3.08 -19.34 19.24
C CYS A 100 4.49 -19.85 18.93
N MET A 101 4.83 -21.04 19.43
CA MET A 101 6.13 -21.69 19.23
C MET A 101 6.17 -22.62 18.02
N SER A 102 5.01 -22.99 17.46
CA SER A 102 4.91 -23.90 16.33
C SER A 102 3.94 -23.40 15.24
N GLU A 103 4.13 -23.87 14.00
CA GLU A 103 3.20 -23.56 12.90
C GLU A 103 1.78 -24.11 13.17
N GLU A 104 1.64 -25.18 13.96
CA GLU A 104 0.35 -25.75 14.33
C GLU A 104 -0.42 -24.84 15.29
N GLU A 105 0.27 -24.22 16.25
CA GLU A 105 -0.33 -23.22 17.14
C GLU A 105 -0.77 -21.97 16.38
N VAL A 106 0.08 -21.48 15.46
CA VAL A 106 -0.29 -20.38 14.56
C VAL A 106 -1.55 -20.76 13.76
N GLU A 107 -1.61 -21.96 13.19
CA GLU A 107 -2.77 -22.43 12.44
C GLU A 107 -4.03 -22.52 13.32
N LYS A 108 -3.89 -22.94 14.59
CA LYS A 108 -4.99 -22.97 15.56
C LYS A 108 -5.54 -21.57 15.84
N GLN A 109 -4.69 -20.56 15.94
CA GLN A 109 -5.14 -19.17 16.06
C GLN A 109 -5.82 -18.69 14.78
N ARG A 110 -5.24 -18.98 13.61
CA ARG A 110 -5.84 -18.63 12.31
C ARG A 110 -7.24 -19.22 12.11
N ASN A 111 -7.49 -20.43 12.59
CA ASN A 111 -8.79 -21.09 12.48
C ASN A 111 -9.92 -20.38 13.23
N GLN A 112 -9.61 -19.50 14.19
CA GLN A 112 -10.60 -18.69 14.90
C GLN A 112 -11.05 -17.48 14.09
N LEU A 113 -10.27 -17.09 13.07
CA LEU A 113 -10.61 -15.95 12.23
C LEU A 113 -11.73 -16.30 11.26
N SER A 114 -12.59 -15.31 11.06
CA SER A 114 -13.67 -15.37 10.09
C SER A 114 -13.92 -14.01 9.45
N VAL A 115 -14.48 -14.01 8.24
CA VAL A 115 -14.72 -12.81 7.45
C VAL A 115 -16.16 -12.80 6.93
N ASP A 116 -16.70 -11.63 6.58
CA ASP A 116 -18.01 -11.57 5.92
C ASP A 116 -17.92 -12.23 4.54
N THR A 117 -18.74 -13.26 4.32
CA THR A 117 -18.65 -14.09 3.11
C THR A 117 -18.91 -13.28 1.85
N LEU A 118 -19.92 -12.40 1.85
CA LEU A 118 -20.32 -11.66 0.65
C LEU A 118 -19.28 -10.60 0.29
N GLN A 119 -18.79 -9.85 1.28
CA GLN A 119 -17.71 -8.88 1.07
C GLN A 119 -16.41 -9.56 0.65
N PHE A 120 -16.10 -10.74 1.20
CA PHE A 120 -14.93 -11.51 0.78
C PHE A 120 -15.05 -11.97 -0.68
N LEU A 121 -16.22 -12.41 -1.13
CA LEU A 121 -16.46 -12.76 -2.53
C LEU A 121 -16.28 -11.56 -3.46
N LEU A 122 -16.78 -10.38 -3.08
CA LEU A 122 -16.53 -9.12 -3.81
C LEU A 122 -15.02 -8.81 -3.84
N PHE A 123 -14.32 -8.98 -2.73
CA PHE A 123 -12.87 -8.79 -2.65
C PHE A 123 -12.10 -9.72 -3.58
N LEU A 124 -12.48 -11.00 -3.67
CA LEU A 124 -11.88 -11.94 -4.61
C LEU A 124 -12.19 -11.56 -6.06
N TYR A 125 -13.41 -11.06 -6.34
CA TYR A 125 -13.80 -10.63 -7.67
C TYR A 125 -13.01 -9.39 -8.14
N ILE A 126 -12.76 -8.39 -7.29
CA ILE A 126 -12.02 -7.18 -7.70
C ILE A 126 -10.57 -7.46 -8.09
N GLN A 127 -10.01 -8.63 -7.73
CA GLN A 127 -8.69 -9.06 -8.20
C GLN A 127 -8.64 -9.18 -9.74
N GLN A 128 -9.80 -9.31 -10.40
CA GLN A 128 -9.93 -9.26 -11.86
C GLN A 128 -9.51 -7.93 -12.49
N LEU A 129 -9.33 -6.85 -11.71
CA LEU A 129 -8.81 -5.58 -12.22
C LEU A 129 -7.49 -5.75 -13.00
N ASN A 130 -6.62 -6.64 -12.52
CA ASN A 130 -5.31 -6.94 -13.11
C ASN A 130 -5.32 -8.13 -14.07
N LYS A 131 -6.51 -8.60 -14.48
CA LYS A 131 -6.61 -9.59 -15.55
C LYS A 131 -6.09 -8.97 -16.85
N VAL A 132 -5.13 -9.65 -17.48
CA VAL A 132 -4.59 -9.26 -18.79
C VAL A 132 -5.64 -9.57 -19.85
N SER A 133 -6.14 -8.54 -20.52
CA SER A 133 -7.03 -8.68 -21.68
C SER A 133 -6.23 -8.46 -22.96
N LEU A 134 -6.12 -9.49 -23.80
CA LEU A 134 -5.40 -9.41 -25.08
C LEU A 134 -6.01 -8.39 -26.05
N ARG A 135 -7.30 -8.04 -25.88
CA ARG A 135 -7.98 -7.03 -26.72
C ARG A 135 -7.45 -5.61 -26.49
N THR A 136 -6.98 -5.30 -25.28
CA THR A 136 -6.43 -3.95 -24.97
C THR A 136 -4.98 -3.77 -25.41
N SER A 137 -4.21 -4.85 -25.56
CA SER A 137 -2.79 -4.78 -25.96
C SER A 137 -2.59 -4.50 -27.45
N LEU A 138 -3.60 -4.76 -28.29
CA LEU A 138 -3.53 -4.61 -29.75
C LEU A 138 -3.74 -3.17 -30.25
N ILE A 139 -4.13 -2.23 -29.37
CA ILE A 139 -4.52 -0.87 -29.77
C ILE A 139 -3.39 0.16 -29.52
N GLY A 140 -2.22 -0.26 -29.01
CA GLY A 140 -1.20 0.70 -28.62
C GLY A 140 0.23 0.18 -28.67
N GLU A 141 0.70 -0.30 -29.82
CA GLU A 141 2.13 -0.23 -30.20
C GLU A 141 2.22 -0.19 -31.74
N GLU A 142 2.23 1.03 -32.29
CA GLU A 142 2.63 1.24 -33.68
C GLU A 142 4.16 1.04 -33.75
N TRP A 143 4.57 -0.10 -34.33
CA TRP A 143 5.95 -0.44 -34.66
C TRP A 143 6.60 0.65 -35.53
N PRO A 144 7.93 0.84 -35.50
CA PRO A 144 8.56 2.15 -35.65
C PRO A 144 8.43 2.70 -37.08
N SER A 145 7.72 3.81 -37.23
CA SER A 145 7.66 4.55 -38.50
C SER A 145 8.58 5.78 -38.45
N PRO A 146 9.64 5.84 -39.27
CA PRO A 146 10.60 6.94 -39.26
C PRO A 146 10.09 8.06 -40.18
N ARG A 147 9.26 8.98 -39.66
CA ARG A 147 9.08 10.36 -40.16
C ARG A 147 7.95 11.05 -39.39
N ASN A 148 8.29 12.01 -38.53
CA ASN A 148 7.83 13.40 -38.64
C ASN A 148 8.32 14.25 -37.45
N LYS A 149 9.17 15.23 -37.78
CA LYS A 149 9.40 16.42 -36.97
C LYS A 149 8.16 17.33 -37.08
N SER A 150 7.50 17.65 -35.95
CA SER A 150 7.14 19.03 -35.54
C SER A 150 6.00 19.10 -34.50
N GLN A 151 6.29 19.81 -33.41
CA GLN A 151 5.47 20.76 -32.63
C GLN A 151 4.10 20.35 -32.04
N SER A 152 4.07 20.08 -30.73
CA SER A 152 3.29 20.84 -29.72
C SER A 152 3.58 20.29 -28.30
N PRO A 153 3.76 21.15 -27.26
CA PRO A 153 3.88 20.70 -25.88
C PRO A 153 2.59 21.05 -25.12
N ASP A 154 1.61 20.16 -25.09
CA ASP A 154 0.48 20.32 -24.16
C ASP A 154 0.09 19.02 -23.44
N LEU A 155 -0.21 19.24 -22.18
CA LEU A 155 -0.50 18.30 -21.11
C LEU A 155 -1.86 17.63 -21.33
N THR A 156 -1.90 16.32 -21.63
CA THR A 156 -2.86 15.33 -21.09
C THR A 156 -2.71 13.98 -21.80
N GLU A 157 -2.60 12.91 -21.01
CA GLU A 157 -3.10 11.57 -21.36
C GLU A 157 -2.55 10.89 -22.63
N LYS A 158 -1.28 10.43 -22.58
CA LYS A 158 -0.87 9.25 -23.36
C LYS A 158 -0.63 8.08 -22.41
N SER A 159 -1.54 7.11 -22.46
CA SER A 159 -1.69 5.95 -21.58
C SER A 159 -0.59 4.90 -21.81
N ASN A 160 0.60 5.16 -21.29
CA ASN A 160 1.61 4.12 -21.09
C ASN A 160 1.43 3.49 -19.71
N CYS A 161 1.10 2.18 -19.67
CA CYS A 161 1.11 1.32 -18.48
C CYS A 161 0.77 2.06 -17.17
N HIS A 162 -0.50 2.49 -17.05
CA HIS A 162 -1.00 2.99 -15.78
C HIS A 162 -1.40 1.80 -14.92
N ASN A 163 -0.68 1.62 -13.81
CA ASN A 163 -1.00 0.66 -12.77
C ASN A 163 -2.43 0.93 -12.27
N LYS A 164 -3.35 0.04 -12.65
CA LYS A 164 -4.80 0.24 -12.49
C LYS A 164 -5.19 0.43 -11.02
N ASN A 165 -4.44 -0.17 -10.09
CA ASN A 165 -4.72 -0.19 -8.64
C ASN A 165 -4.63 1.18 -7.95
N TRP A 166 -4.08 2.19 -8.63
CA TRP A 166 -3.86 3.52 -8.07
C TRP A 166 -4.49 4.62 -8.93
N ASN A 167 -5.43 4.24 -9.79
CA ASN A 167 -6.16 5.14 -10.68
C ASN A 167 -7.65 5.04 -10.36
N ASP A 168 -8.19 6.12 -9.81
CA ASP A 168 -9.58 6.24 -9.44
C ASP A 168 -10.55 6.10 -10.62
N TYR A 169 -10.15 6.52 -11.84
CA TYR A 169 -10.94 6.26 -13.04
C TYR A 169 -10.95 4.78 -13.42
N SER A 170 -9.83 4.08 -13.26
CA SER A 170 -9.77 2.63 -13.53
C SER A 170 -10.64 1.84 -12.56
N HIS A 171 -10.69 2.25 -11.29
CA HIS A 171 -11.58 1.63 -10.30
C HIS A 171 -13.05 1.88 -10.65
N GLN A 172 -13.40 3.13 -11.00
CA GLN A 172 -14.77 3.48 -11.40
C GLN A 172 -15.20 2.70 -12.64
N ALA A 173 -14.38 2.70 -13.70
CA ALA A 173 -14.66 1.97 -14.94
C ALA A 173 -14.82 0.46 -14.66
N PHE A 174 -13.93 -0.13 -13.86
CA PHE A 174 -14.05 -1.55 -13.50
C PHE A 174 -15.37 -1.86 -12.80
N VAL A 175 -15.75 -1.11 -11.76
CA VAL A 175 -17.01 -1.36 -11.05
C VAL A 175 -18.22 -1.10 -11.95
N TYR A 176 -18.17 -0.07 -12.81
CA TYR A 176 -19.24 0.21 -13.76
C TYR A 176 -19.41 -0.94 -14.75
N ASP A 177 -18.34 -1.37 -15.42
CA ASP A 177 -18.40 -2.40 -16.46
C ASP A 177 -18.80 -3.77 -15.89
N HIS A 178 -18.40 -4.06 -14.64
CA HIS A 178 -18.66 -5.33 -13.96
C HIS A 178 -19.84 -5.29 -12.98
N LEU A 179 -20.67 -4.23 -12.98
CA LEU A 179 -21.71 -4.07 -11.97
C LEU A 179 -22.73 -5.21 -11.97
N SER A 180 -23.15 -5.69 -13.15
CA SER A 180 -24.09 -6.80 -13.28
C SER A 180 -23.49 -8.07 -12.65
N ASP A 181 -22.23 -8.39 -12.95
CA ASP A 181 -21.53 -9.54 -12.37
C ASP A 181 -21.42 -9.45 -10.84
N LEU A 182 -21.09 -8.26 -10.32
CA LEU A 182 -21.00 -8.01 -8.88
C LEU A 182 -22.36 -8.20 -8.19
N LEU A 183 -23.44 -7.71 -8.76
CA LEU A 183 -24.79 -7.90 -8.22
C LEU A 183 -25.23 -9.35 -8.31
N GLU A 184 -24.97 -10.03 -9.44
CA GLU A 184 -25.31 -11.43 -9.60
C GLU A 184 -24.48 -12.35 -8.69
N LEU A 185 -23.26 -11.96 -8.31
CA LEU A 185 -22.46 -12.68 -7.31
C LEU A 185 -23.09 -12.62 -5.91
N LEU A 186 -23.83 -11.55 -5.61
CA LEU A 186 -24.48 -11.31 -4.33
C LEU A 186 -25.91 -11.84 -4.24
N LEU A 187 -26.49 -12.31 -5.34
CA LEU A 187 -27.83 -12.91 -5.34
C LEU A 187 -27.85 -14.24 -4.56
N ASP A 188 -29.02 -14.57 -4.01
CA ASP A 188 -29.27 -15.92 -3.50
C ASP A 188 -29.09 -16.92 -4.66
N PRO A 189 -28.23 -17.95 -4.51
CA PRO A 189 -28.00 -18.97 -5.53
C PRO A 189 -29.28 -19.61 -6.08
N LYS A 190 -30.37 -19.66 -5.30
CA LYS A 190 -31.66 -20.21 -5.73
C LYS A 190 -32.38 -19.33 -6.76
N GLN A 191 -32.04 -18.04 -6.86
CA GLN A 191 -32.66 -17.12 -7.81
C GLN A 191 -31.98 -17.11 -9.17
N LEU A 192 -30.79 -17.70 -9.29
CA LEU A 192 -30.05 -17.75 -10.54
C LEU A 192 -30.57 -18.87 -11.44
N THR A 193 -30.58 -18.64 -12.75
CA THR A 193 -30.88 -19.68 -13.73
C THR A 193 -29.80 -20.77 -13.73
N ALA A 194 -30.06 -21.88 -14.43
CA ALA A 194 -29.05 -22.94 -14.63
C ALA A 194 -27.77 -22.43 -15.32
N SER A 195 -27.86 -21.34 -16.10
CA SER A 195 -26.72 -20.64 -16.70
C SER A 195 -26.10 -19.57 -15.79
N PHE A 196 -26.50 -19.53 -14.52
CA PHE A 196 -26.06 -18.59 -13.50
C PHE A 196 -26.39 -17.12 -13.78
N HIS A 197 -27.43 -16.82 -14.55
CA HIS A 197 -27.83 -15.43 -14.80
C HIS A 197 -29.02 -15.02 -13.95
N SER A 198 -29.08 -13.72 -13.66
CA SER A 198 -30.27 -13.09 -13.08
C SER A 198 -31.43 -13.09 -14.06
N THR A 199 -32.65 -12.99 -13.54
CA THR A 199 -33.87 -12.79 -14.31
C THR A 199 -34.44 -11.40 -14.00
N HIS A 200 -35.35 -10.90 -14.83
CA HIS A 200 -36.01 -9.60 -14.58
C HIS A 200 -36.77 -9.55 -13.24
N SER A 201 -37.12 -10.71 -12.67
CA SER A 201 -37.79 -10.83 -11.37
C SER A 201 -36.83 -11.06 -10.19
N SER A 202 -35.51 -11.11 -10.42
CA SER A 202 -34.54 -11.31 -9.34
C SER A 202 -34.59 -10.17 -8.32
N LEU A 203 -34.52 -10.55 -7.05
CA LEU A 203 -34.58 -9.66 -5.89
C LEU A 203 -33.26 -9.72 -5.13
N VAL A 204 -32.63 -8.57 -4.96
CA VAL A 204 -31.40 -8.40 -4.19
C VAL A 204 -31.76 -8.16 -2.72
N SER A 205 -31.19 -8.96 -1.82
CA SER A 205 -31.44 -8.84 -0.38
C SER A 205 -30.81 -7.57 0.20
N ARG A 206 -31.26 -7.17 1.39
CA ARG A 206 -30.65 -6.03 2.09
C ARG A 206 -29.18 -6.31 2.45
N GLU A 207 -28.88 -7.54 2.84
CA GLU A 207 -27.54 -8.02 3.21
C GLU A 207 -26.57 -7.90 2.03
N ALA A 208 -27.04 -8.21 0.82
CA ALA A 208 -26.26 -8.02 -0.40
C ALA A 208 -25.91 -6.54 -0.64
N VAL A 209 -26.85 -5.61 -0.44
CA VAL A 209 -26.57 -4.17 -0.58
C VAL A 209 -25.63 -3.66 0.53
N VAL A 210 -25.74 -4.21 1.74
CA VAL A 210 -24.77 -3.96 2.83
C VAL A 210 -23.38 -4.43 2.42
N ALA A 211 -23.25 -5.63 1.85
CA ALA A 211 -21.97 -6.14 1.34
C ALA A 211 -21.41 -5.25 0.22
N LEU A 212 -22.25 -4.78 -0.71
CA LEU A 212 -21.82 -3.88 -1.79
C LEU A 212 -21.29 -2.52 -1.27
N SER A 213 -21.68 -2.13 -0.05
CA SER A 213 -21.13 -0.94 0.62
C SER A 213 -19.63 -1.06 0.93
N PHE A 214 -19.06 -2.27 0.83
CA PHE A 214 -17.60 -2.48 0.85
C PHE A 214 -16.89 -1.76 -0.29
N LEU A 215 -17.51 -1.69 -1.48
CA LEU A 215 -16.94 -1.10 -2.69
C LEU A 215 -17.46 0.29 -3.00
N ILE A 216 -18.71 0.59 -2.63
CA ILE A 216 -19.39 1.83 -3.03
C ILE A 216 -19.88 2.57 -1.79
N GLU A 217 -19.69 3.87 -1.78
CA GLU A 217 -20.24 4.80 -0.81
C GLU A 217 -20.74 6.05 -1.54
N GLY A 218 -21.34 6.98 -0.80
CA GLY A 218 -21.80 8.20 -1.43
C GLY A 218 -22.20 9.30 -0.48
N THR A 219 -22.80 10.34 -1.06
CA THR A 219 -23.41 11.44 -0.33
C THR A 219 -24.69 11.90 -1.03
N ILE A 220 -25.50 12.63 -0.28
CA ILE A 220 -26.64 13.38 -0.80
C ILE A 220 -26.11 14.76 -1.19
N SER A 221 -26.32 15.20 -2.43
CA SER A 221 -25.91 16.53 -2.92
C SER A 221 -26.34 17.60 -1.91
N ARG A 222 -25.35 18.29 -1.30
CA ARG A 222 -25.39 19.26 -0.17
C ARG A 222 -24.92 18.75 1.20
N ALA A 223 -24.88 17.44 1.44
CA ALA A 223 -24.36 16.89 2.68
C ALA A 223 -22.84 16.69 2.62
N ARG A 224 -22.11 17.19 3.63
CA ARG A 224 -20.67 16.89 3.81
C ARG A 224 -20.42 15.48 4.40
N LYS A 225 -21.50 14.79 4.81
CA LYS A 225 -21.41 13.48 5.44
C LYS A 225 -21.38 12.39 4.37
N ILE A 226 -20.43 11.47 4.50
CA ILE A 226 -20.36 10.25 3.68
C ILE A 226 -21.25 9.20 4.32
N TYR A 227 -22.03 8.50 3.50
CA TYR A 227 -22.91 7.42 3.91
C TYR A 227 -22.53 6.14 3.17
N PRO A 228 -22.64 4.97 3.83
CA PRO A 228 -22.50 3.70 3.14
C PRO A 228 -23.66 3.50 2.15
N LEU A 229 -23.42 2.75 1.08
CA LEU A 229 -24.40 2.58 -0.01
C LEU A 229 -25.77 2.11 0.50
N HIS A 230 -25.80 1.15 1.42
CA HIS A 230 -27.06 0.58 1.90
C HIS A 230 -27.95 1.59 2.65
N GLU A 231 -27.38 2.59 3.33
CA GLU A 231 -28.17 3.65 3.95
C GLU A 231 -28.79 4.58 2.89
N LEU A 232 -28.04 4.91 1.84
CA LEU A 232 -28.53 5.73 0.74
C LEU A 232 -29.61 5.00 -0.07
N ALA A 233 -29.41 3.72 -0.36
CA ALA A 233 -30.36 2.90 -1.11
C ALA A 233 -31.71 2.73 -0.37
N LEU A 234 -31.69 2.74 0.97
CA LEU A 234 -32.87 2.67 1.83
C LEU A 234 -33.51 4.03 2.10
N TRP A 235 -32.94 5.13 1.59
CA TRP A 235 -33.50 6.46 1.79
C TRP A 235 -34.85 6.59 1.08
N GLN A 236 -35.90 6.92 1.84
CA GLN A 236 -37.29 6.87 1.38
C GLN A 236 -37.58 7.60 0.05
N PRO A 237 -37.04 8.79 -0.23
CA PRO A 237 -37.25 9.47 -1.50
C PRO A 237 -36.75 8.68 -2.73
N LEU A 238 -35.81 7.76 -2.54
CA LEU A 238 -35.20 6.99 -3.61
C LEU A 238 -35.79 5.60 -3.81
N HIS A 239 -36.78 5.17 -3.02
CA HIS A 239 -37.30 3.78 -3.09
C HIS A 239 -37.79 3.40 -4.50
N ALA A 240 -38.36 4.36 -5.24
CA ALA A 240 -38.81 4.13 -6.61
C ALA A 240 -37.63 3.87 -7.56
N ASP A 241 -36.55 4.64 -7.43
CA ASP A 241 -35.37 4.60 -8.29
C ASP A 241 -34.47 3.41 -7.92
N SER A 242 -34.14 3.25 -6.63
CA SER A 242 -33.34 2.13 -6.13
C SER A 242 -34.05 0.78 -6.26
N GLY A 243 -35.37 0.81 -6.47
CA GLY A 243 -36.19 -0.39 -6.60
C GLY A 243 -36.47 -1.10 -5.28
N PHE A 244 -36.35 -0.42 -4.14
CA PHE A 244 -36.63 -0.98 -2.83
C PHE A 244 -38.13 -1.19 -2.61
N SER A 245 -38.52 -2.40 -2.21
CA SER A 245 -39.89 -2.73 -1.80
C SER A 245 -39.96 -2.85 -0.28
N LYS A 246 -40.81 -2.03 0.35
CA LYS A 246 -41.06 -2.10 1.80
C LYS A 246 -41.70 -3.42 2.23
N ILE A 247 -42.43 -4.08 1.35
CA ILE A 247 -43.18 -5.31 1.63
C ILE A 247 -42.21 -6.48 1.73
N SER A 248 -41.41 -6.72 0.68
CA SER A 248 -40.44 -7.81 0.66
C SER A 248 -39.14 -7.49 1.39
N LYS A 249 -38.89 -6.21 1.70
CA LYS A 249 -37.62 -5.69 2.22
C LYS A 249 -36.42 -6.02 1.32
N THR A 250 -36.67 -6.12 0.01
CA THR A 250 -35.66 -6.41 -1.02
C THR A 250 -35.67 -5.35 -2.10
N PHE A 251 -34.64 -5.36 -2.94
CA PHE A 251 -34.48 -4.47 -4.08
C PHE A 251 -34.72 -5.24 -5.38
N SER A 252 -35.40 -4.63 -6.34
CA SER A 252 -35.43 -5.14 -7.71
C SER A 252 -34.03 -5.05 -8.32
N PHE A 253 -33.50 -6.17 -8.82
CA PHE A 253 -32.15 -6.24 -9.41
C PHE A 253 -31.93 -5.18 -10.49
N TYR A 254 -32.81 -5.13 -11.50
CA TYR A 254 -32.67 -4.24 -12.65
C TYR A 254 -32.77 -2.76 -12.28
N LYS A 255 -33.70 -2.42 -11.38
CA LYS A 255 -33.85 -1.03 -10.91
C LYS A 255 -32.63 -0.59 -10.11
N LEU A 256 -32.16 -1.46 -9.21
CA LEU A 256 -30.95 -1.19 -8.40
C LEU A 256 -29.73 -0.99 -9.31
N GLU A 257 -29.51 -1.88 -10.28
CA GLU A 257 -28.40 -1.75 -11.22
C GLU A 257 -28.46 -0.43 -12.00
N THR A 258 -29.62 -0.11 -12.57
CA THR A 258 -29.82 1.11 -13.36
C THR A 258 -29.57 2.36 -12.50
N TRP A 259 -30.11 2.37 -11.27
CA TRP A 259 -29.91 3.46 -10.33
C TRP A 259 -28.44 3.65 -9.97
N LEU A 260 -27.74 2.57 -9.62
CA LEU A 260 -26.30 2.59 -9.33
C LEU A 260 -25.50 3.16 -10.49
N ARG A 261 -25.73 2.70 -11.73
CA ARG A 261 -25.06 3.23 -12.93
C ARG A 261 -25.31 4.72 -13.14
N SER A 262 -26.55 5.17 -12.93
CA SER A 262 -26.94 6.58 -13.12
C SER A 262 -26.35 7.53 -12.06
N CYS A 263 -26.04 7.01 -10.87
CA CYS A 263 -25.54 7.79 -9.74
C CYS A 263 -24.01 7.69 -9.56
N LEU A 264 -23.34 6.76 -10.25
CA LEU A 264 -21.89 6.57 -10.12
C LEU A 264 -21.12 7.72 -10.78
N THR A 265 -20.34 8.41 -9.96
CA THR A 265 -19.48 9.54 -10.36
C THR A 265 -18.02 9.28 -10.02
N GLY A 266 -17.13 10.18 -10.46
CA GLY A 266 -15.72 10.13 -10.08
C GLY A 266 -15.52 10.31 -8.57
N ASN A 267 -14.53 9.63 -8.01
CA ASN A 267 -14.27 9.69 -6.56
C ASN A 267 -13.81 11.10 -6.15
N PRO A 268 -14.57 11.83 -5.30
CA PRO A 268 -14.24 13.21 -4.91
C PRO A 268 -13.00 13.30 -4.01
N PHE A 269 -12.53 12.17 -3.46
CA PHE A 269 -11.34 12.07 -2.62
C PHE A 269 -10.20 11.29 -3.30
N GLY A 270 -10.38 10.89 -4.56
CA GLY A 270 -9.40 10.14 -5.33
C GLY A 270 -8.16 10.94 -5.71
N THR A 271 -7.17 10.26 -6.31
CA THR A 271 -5.93 10.87 -6.79
C THR A 271 -6.22 12.00 -7.79
N SER A 272 -7.18 11.81 -8.68
CA SER A 272 -7.52 12.80 -9.69
C SER A 272 -8.13 14.07 -9.10
N ALA A 273 -9.03 13.93 -8.12
CA ALA A 273 -9.60 15.06 -7.40
C ALA A 273 -8.55 15.80 -6.56
N CYS A 274 -7.66 15.07 -5.88
CA CYS A 274 -6.56 15.63 -5.09
C CYS A 274 -5.59 16.45 -5.96
N LEU A 275 -5.24 15.97 -7.15
CA LEU A 275 -4.35 16.70 -8.06
C LEU A 275 -5.02 17.94 -8.69
N LYS A 276 -6.33 17.86 -8.98
CA LYS A 276 -7.08 18.97 -9.59
C LYS A 276 -7.41 20.08 -8.59
N SER A 277 -7.85 19.70 -7.39
CA SER A 277 -8.49 20.62 -6.42
C SER A 277 -7.87 20.61 -5.02
N GLY A 278 -6.88 19.73 -4.76
CA GLY A 278 -6.22 19.64 -3.46
C GLY A 278 -5.34 20.87 -3.14
N LYS A 279 -5.07 21.05 -1.84
CA LYS A 279 -4.16 22.08 -1.35
C LYS A 279 -2.75 21.71 -1.82
N LYS A 280 -2.13 22.59 -2.59
CA LYS A 280 -0.73 22.45 -3.00
C LYS A 280 0.17 22.77 -1.81
N LEU A 281 1.07 21.86 -1.50
CA LEU A 281 1.99 21.98 -0.37
C LEU A 281 3.36 22.41 -0.86
N ALA A 282 3.91 23.39 -0.16
CA ALA A 282 5.24 23.93 -0.36
C ALA A 282 6.23 23.23 0.57
N TRP A 283 6.64 21.99 0.26
CA TRP A 283 7.72 21.33 1.00
C TRP A 283 8.99 21.42 0.18
N ALA A 284 9.84 22.39 0.48
CA ALA A 284 11.23 22.38 0.05
C ALA A 284 12.06 23.09 1.13
N HIS A 285 13.07 22.41 1.66
CA HIS A 285 14.03 23.05 2.55
C HIS A 285 15.14 23.78 1.76
N GLN A 286 15.36 23.43 0.50
CA GLN A 286 16.25 24.15 -0.42
C GLN A 286 15.81 23.96 -1.88
N VAL A 287 15.76 25.04 -2.63
CA VAL A 287 15.80 25.03 -4.10
C VAL A 287 16.72 26.17 -4.50
N GLU A 288 18.04 25.97 -4.44
CA GLU A 288 18.95 26.85 -5.17
C GLU A 288 18.98 26.40 -6.65
N GLY A 289 18.65 27.32 -7.55
CA GLY A 289 18.67 27.12 -9.01
C GLY A 289 17.31 26.85 -9.66
N THR A 290 17.33 26.64 -10.99
CA THR A 290 16.18 26.42 -11.88
C THR A 290 15.48 25.06 -11.71
N THR A 291 15.73 24.35 -10.61
CA THR A 291 15.18 23.02 -10.38
C THR A 291 13.68 23.10 -10.08
N LYS A 292 12.88 22.37 -10.86
CA LYS A 292 11.41 22.40 -10.76
C LYS A 292 10.98 22.04 -9.33
N ARG A 293 10.16 22.89 -8.71
CA ARG A 293 9.60 22.68 -7.37
C ARG A 293 8.85 21.34 -7.31
N ALA A 294 9.06 20.58 -6.24
CA ALA A 294 8.31 19.37 -5.94
C ALA A 294 6.80 19.63 -6.01
N LYS A 295 6.06 18.74 -6.68
CA LYS A 295 4.60 18.85 -6.79
C LYS A 295 3.96 18.00 -5.72
N ILE A 296 3.52 18.64 -4.65
CA ILE A 296 2.86 17.97 -3.53
C ILE A 296 1.46 18.53 -3.42
N ALA A 297 0.47 17.64 -3.40
CA ALA A 297 -0.95 17.98 -3.24
C ALA A 297 -1.55 17.13 -2.12
N CYS A 298 -2.44 17.71 -1.32
CA CYS A 298 -3.19 16.98 -0.32
C CYS A 298 -4.67 17.37 -0.32
N ASN A 299 -5.53 16.43 0.07
CA ASN A 299 -6.96 16.66 0.29
C ASN A 299 -7.31 16.75 1.78
N THR A 300 -6.34 16.70 2.69
CA THR A 300 -6.54 16.50 4.14
C THR A 300 -7.38 17.58 4.82
N HIS A 301 -7.49 18.76 4.21
CA HIS A 301 -8.28 19.90 4.66
C HIS A 301 -9.79 19.74 4.38
N VAL A 302 -10.18 18.87 3.44
CA VAL A 302 -11.58 18.64 3.02
C VAL A 302 -12.01 17.18 3.18
N ALA A 303 -11.07 16.24 3.15
CA ALA A 303 -11.35 14.82 3.21
C ALA A 303 -11.52 14.33 4.66
N PRO A 304 -12.54 13.50 4.95
CA PRO A 304 -12.62 12.78 6.21
C PRO A 304 -11.41 11.88 6.43
N ARG A 305 -11.16 11.49 7.70
CA ARG A 305 -9.93 10.78 8.12
C ARG A 305 -9.56 9.58 7.22
N MET A 306 -10.54 8.73 6.87
CA MET A 306 -10.30 7.52 6.06
C MET A 306 -10.05 7.79 4.57
N HIS A 307 -10.20 9.02 4.10
CA HIS A 307 -10.02 9.40 2.69
C HIS A 307 -8.89 10.41 2.49
N ARG A 308 -8.08 10.63 3.54
CA ARG A 308 -6.92 11.52 3.46
C ARG A 308 -5.89 10.95 2.50
N LEU A 309 -5.49 11.76 1.54
CA LEU A 309 -4.56 11.44 0.47
C LEU A 309 -3.54 12.56 0.35
N VAL A 310 -2.27 12.17 0.27
CA VAL A 310 -1.14 13.05 -0.07
C VAL A 310 -0.44 12.48 -1.29
N VAL A 311 -0.34 13.29 -2.35
CA VAL A 311 0.33 12.91 -3.59
C VAL A 311 1.59 13.75 -3.73
N MET A 312 2.74 13.09 -3.77
CA MET A 312 4.05 13.68 -4.01
C MET A 312 4.56 13.21 -5.37
N SER A 313 4.93 14.16 -6.23
CA SER A 313 5.35 13.83 -7.59
C SER A 313 6.49 14.72 -8.07
N GLN A 314 7.38 14.13 -8.89
CA GLN A 314 8.46 14.86 -9.56
C GLN A 314 9.43 15.55 -8.60
N VAL A 315 9.74 14.92 -7.47
CA VAL A 315 10.84 15.36 -6.59
C VAL A 315 12.15 14.95 -7.25
N TYR A 316 13.04 15.90 -7.47
CA TYR A 316 14.31 15.65 -8.16
C TYR A 316 15.46 16.34 -7.45
N LYS A 317 16.52 15.59 -7.11
CA LYS A 317 17.72 16.13 -6.45
C LYS A 317 17.41 16.96 -5.21
N GLN A 318 16.43 16.51 -4.42
CA GLN A 318 15.96 17.23 -3.23
C GLN A 318 15.89 16.29 -2.04
N THR A 319 16.14 16.87 -0.86
CA THR A 319 15.84 16.24 0.41
C THR A 319 14.58 16.85 1.00
N LEU A 320 13.57 16.00 1.21
CA LEU A 320 12.29 16.38 1.79
C LEU A 320 12.14 15.65 3.12
N ALA A 321 11.93 16.40 4.19
CA ALA A 321 11.65 15.83 5.49
C ALA A 321 10.39 16.44 6.07
N LYS A 322 9.48 15.58 6.54
CA LYS A 322 8.23 16.02 7.15
C LYS A 322 7.80 15.06 8.25
N SER A 323 7.50 15.63 9.41
CA SER A 323 6.64 15.04 10.43
C SER A 323 5.46 16.00 10.62
N SER A 324 4.22 15.52 10.47
CA SER A 324 3.02 16.37 10.54
C SER A 324 1.72 15.57 10.64
N ASP A 325 0.75 16.14 11.35
CA ASP A 325 -0.64 15.66 11.39
C ASP A 325 -1.32 15.60 10.02
N THR A 326 -0.81 16.31 9.01
CA THR A 326 -1.29 16.20 7.62
C THR A 326 -1.04 14.81 7.05
N LEU A 327 0.04 14.15 7.46
CA LEU A 327 0.39 12.80 7.04
C LEU A 327 -0.26 11.73 7.92
N ALA A 328 -0.63 12.08 9.15
CA ALA A 328 -1.23 11.15 10.11
C ALA A 328 -2.50 10.50 9.55
N GLY A 329 -2.43 9.17 9.37
CA GLY A 329 -3.51 8.34 8.83
C GLY A 329 -3.81 8.58 7.34
N ALA A 330 -2.93 9.26 6.60
CA ALA A 330 -3.13 9.50 5.17
C ALA A 330 -2.61 8.33 4.32
N HIS A 331 -3.25 8.12 3.17
CA HIS A 331 -2.67 7.37 2.06
C HIS A 331 -1.65 8.28 1.36
N VAL A 332 -0.44 7.79 1.13
CA VAL A 332 0.63 8.56 0.48
C VAL A 332 0.99 7.93 -0.86
N LYS A 333 0.90 8.70 -1.95
CA LYS A 333 1.35 8.29 -3.29
C LYS A 333 2.58 9.11 -3.68
N ILE A 334 3.72 8.44 -3.80
CA ILE A 334 4.99 8.99 -4.26
C ILE A 334 5.23 8.52 -5.70
N HIS A 335 5.43 9.44 -6.62
CA HIS A 335 5.48 9.10 -8.05
C HIS A 335 6.53 9.90 -8.83
N ARG A 336 7.34 9.22 -9.63
CA ARG A 336 8.38 9.84 -10.48
C ARG A 336 9.37 10.72 -9.69
N CYS A 337 9.79 10.28 -8.51
CA CYS A 337 10.87 10.91 -7.77
C CYS A 337 12.22 10.33 -8.20
N ASN A 338 13.25 11.15 -8.32
CA ASN A 338 14.57 10.71 -8.77
C ASN A 338 15.69 11.41 -7.98
N GLU A 339 16.76 10.68 -7.65
CA GLU A 339 17.94 11.22 -6.95
C GLU A 339 17.56 12.01 -5.68
N SER A 340 16.60 11.50 -4.89
CA SER A 340 15.99 12.25 -3.79
C SER A 340 16.02 11.47 -2.48
N PHE A 341 16.07 12.20 -1.36
CA PHE A 341 15.93 11.64 -0.01
C PHE A 341 14.63 12.12 0.60
N ILE A 342 13.70 11.21 0.90
CA ILE A 342 12.35 11.56 1.36
C ILE A 342 12.10 10.90 2.71
N TYR A 343 11.91 11.73 3.74
CA TYR A 343 11.63 11.35 5.12
C TYR A 343 10.20 11.75 5.48
N LEU A 344 9.33 10.77 5.67
CA LEU A 344 7.93 10.97 6.09
C LEU A 344 7.74 10.33 7.45
N LEU A 345 8.19 11.01 8.50
CA LEU A 345 8.28 10.49 9.87
C LEU A 345 6.96 10.73 10.63
N SER A 346 5.88 10.12 10.15
CA SER A 346 4.52 10.20 10.70
C SER A 346 3.81 8.85 10.57
N PRO A 347 2.75 8.56 11.34
CA PRO A 347 1.99 7.32 11.19
C PRO A 347 1.15 7.38 9.91
N LEU A 348 1.43 6.54 8.93
CA LEU A 348 0.81 6.54 7.61
C LEU A 348 -0.23 5.42 7.50
N ARG A 349 -1.30 5.62 6.72
CA ARG A 349 -2.29 4.55 6.45
C ARG A 349 -1.73 3.56 5.45
N SER A 350 -1.36 4.02 4.26
CA SER A 350 -0.69 3.22 3.22
C SER A 350 0.30 4.08 2.43
N VAL A 351 1.29 3.46 1.80
CA VAL A 351 2.27 4.16 0.96
C VAL A 351 2.47 3.42 -0.35
N THR A 352 2.45 4.17 -1.45
CA THR A 352 2.74 3.67 -2.80
C THR A 352 3.86 4.47 -3.40
N ILE A 353 4.93 3.80 -3.81
CA ILE A 353 6.09 4.41 -4.46
C ILE A 353 6.17 3.85 -5.89
N GLU A 354 5.96 4.72 -6.87
CA GLU A 354 5.86 4.33 -8.28
C GLU A 354 6.87 5.11 -9.14
N LYS A 355 7.55 4.42 -10.07
CA LYS A 355 8.42 5.07 -11.08
C LYS A 355 9.53 5.92 -10.46
N CYS A 356 10.03 5.52 -9.30
CA CYS A 356 11.09 6.25 -8.58
C CYS A 356 12.46 5.63 -8.86
N ARG A 357 13.51 6.46 -8.87
CA ARG A 357 14.88 6.02 -9.18
C ARG A 357 15.92 6.63 -8.25
N ASN A 358 16.99 5.90 -7.96
CA ASN A 358 18.16 6.42 -7.23
C ASN A 358 17.79 7.20 -5.96
N SER A 359 16.81 6.72 -5.19
CA SER A 359 16.19 7.50 -4.11
C SER A 359 16.14 6.70 -2.81
N ILE A 360 16.17 7.41 -1.68
CA ILE A 360 16.00 6.82 -0.34
C ILE A 360 14.69 7.31 0.26
N PHE A 361 13.87 6.37 0.72
CA PHE A 361 12.61 6.64 1.41
C PHE A 361 12.69 6.15 2.85
N VAL A 362 12.56 7.07 3.79
CA VAL A 362 12.49 6.77 5.22
C VAL A 362 11.08 7.10 5.69
N LEU A 363 10.34 6.08 6.09
CA LEU A 363 8.92 6.20 6.38
C LEU A 363 8.67 5.90 7.85
N GLY A 364 7.78 6.67 8.46
CA GLY A 364 7.12 6.25 9.69
C GLY A 364 6.25 5.01 9.48
N PRO A 365 5.71 4.44 10.57
CA PRO A 365 4.89 3.24 10.55
C PRO A 365 3.75 3.31 9.53
N VAL A 366 3.66 2.30 8.64
CA VAL A 366 2.64 2.19 7.60
C VAL A 366 1.62 1.12 7.97
N GLY A 367 0.44 1.55 8.43
CA GLY A 367 -0.53 0.68 9.10
C GLY A 367 -1.22 -0.39 8.22
N THR A 368 -1.17 -0.31 6.89
CA THR A 368 -1.80 -1.33 6.02
C THR A 368 -0.85 -1.92 4.98
N THR A 369 -0.38 -1.12 4.03
CA THR A 369 0.51 -1.62 2.98
C THR A 369 1.49 -0.56 2.54
N LEU A 370 2.74 -1.00 2.35
CA LEU A 370 3.77 -0.32 1.59
C LEU A 370 3.92 -1.06 0.26
N HIS A 371 3.80 -0.34 -0.85
CA HIS A 371 3.87 -0.91 -2.18
C HIS A 371 4.90 -0.19 -3.05
N LEU A 372 5.78 -0.95 -3.70
CA LEU A 372 6.75 -0.45 -4.67
C LEU A 372 6.46 -1.03 -6.06
N HIS A 373 6.42 -0.13 -7.05
CA HIS A 373 6.18 -0.48 -8.44
C HIS A 373 7.10 0.27 -9.39
N SER A 374 7.70 -0.43 -10.36
CA SER A 374 8.50 0.20 -11.43
C SER A 374 9.64 1.08 -10.89
N CYS A 375 10.37 0.62 -9.88
CA CYS A 375 11.42 1.40 -9.21
C CYS A 375 12.82 0.82 -9.46
N ASP A 376 13.82 1.68 -9.56
CA ASP A 376 15.20 1.30 -9.87
C ASP A 376 16.17 1.92 -8.86
N ASN A 377 17.03 1.11 -8.25
CA ASN A 377 18.06 1.56 -7.31
C ASN A 377 17.46 2.41 -6.17
N VAL A 378 16.41 1.89 -5.54
CA VAL A 378 15.70 2.54 -4.44
C VAL A 378 15.98 1.84 -3.12
N LYS A 379 16.27 2.61 -2.07
CA LYS A 379 16.35 2.11 -0.69
C LYS A 379 15.11 2.55 0.09
N VAL A 380 14.43 1.61 0.77
CA VAL A 380 13.29 1.91 1.64
C VAL A 380 13.56 1.43 3.04
N ILE A 381 13.35 2.32 4.02
CA ILE A 381 13.49 2.07 5.45
C ILE A 381 12.13 2.35 6.09
N ALA A 382 11.41 1.31 6.52
CA ALA A 382 10.04 1.47 7.00
C ALA A 382 9.59 0.34 7.94
N VAL A 383 8.76 0.69 8.91
CA VAL A 383 7.88 -0.27 9.60
C VAL A 383 6.57 -0.32 8.84
N CYS A 384 6.06 -1.51 8.50
CA CYS A 384 4.81 -1.63 7.75
C CYS A 384 4.07 -2.93 8.08
N HIS A 385 2.73 -2.93 7.97
CA HIS A 385 1.96 -4.17 8.14
C HIS A 385 2.24 -5.20 7.04
N ARG A 386 2.38 -4.73 5.79
CA ARG A 386 2.69 -5.54 4.62
C ARG A 386 3.50 -4.78 3.59
N LEU A 387 4.56 -5.41 3.09
CA LEU A 387 5.36 -4.93 1.96
C LEU A 387 5.03 -5.73 0.70
N SER A 388 4.86 -5.06 -0.43
CA SER A 388 4.77 -5.71 -1.75
C SER A 388 5.58 -4.98 -2.81
N ILE A 389 6.27 -5.74 -3.66
CA ILE A 389 7.22 -5.20 -4.64
C ILE A 389 6.96 -5.80 -6.03
N SER A 390 7.01 -4.97 -7.07
CA SER A 390 6.78 -5.37 -8.45
C SER A 390 7.59 -4.51 -9.41
N SER A 391 8.12 -5.13 -10.46
CA SER A 391 8.89 -4.42 -11.50
C SER A 391 10.03 -3.58 -10.90
N THR A 392 10.79 -4.12 -9.94
CA THR A 392 11.88 -3.40 -9.27
C THR A 392 13.25 -3.95 -9.62
N THR A 393 14.26 -3.09 -9.69
CA THR A 393 15.66 -3.47 -9.95
C THR A 393 16.58 -2.84 -8.92
N GLY A 394 17.49 -3.61 -8.32
CA GLY A 394 18.52 -3.08 -7.42
C GLY A 394 17.98 -2.41 -6.16
N CYS A 395 16.81 -2.82 -5.68
CA CYS A 395 16.16 -2.19 -4.53
C CYS A 395 16.51 -2.88 -3.20
N ILE A 396 16.67 -2.07 -2.15
CA ILE A 396 17.01 -2.54 -0.80
C ILE A 396 15.89 -2.16 0.19
N PHE A 397 15.44 -3.13 0.97
CA PHE A 397 14.33 -2.99 1.92
C PHE A 397 14.79 -3.28 3.34
N HIS A 398 14.91 -2.24 4.16
CA HIS A 398 15.10 -2.34 5.61
C HIS A 398 13.74 -2.25 6.29
N VAL A 399 13.16 -3.40 6.63
CA VAL A 399 11.76 -3.45 7.07
C VAL A 399 11.55 -4.22 8.35
N LEU A 400 10.52 -3.79 9.08
CA LEU A 400 9.89 -4.52 10.18
C LEU A 400 8.45 -4.76 9.73
N THR A 401 8.05 -6.03 9.65
CA THR A 401 6.72 -6.41 9.15
C THR A 401 6.19 -7.69 9.80
N PRO A 402 4.94 -7.69 10.32
CA PRO A 402 4.31 -8.88 10.90
C PRO A 402 3.81 -9.87 9.84
N THR A 403 3.96 -9.55 8.56
CA THR A 403 3.63 -10.43 7.43
C THR A 403 4.84 -10.62 6.51
N ARG A 404 4.83 -11.70 5.71
CA ARG A 404 5.89 -12.02 4.75
C ARG A 404 5.90 -10.99 3.61
N PRO A 405 7.05 -10.33 3.31
CA PRO A 405 7.14 -9.43 2.16
C PRO A 405 6.77 -10.14 0.84
N LEU A 406 5.96 -9.49 0.01
CA LEU A 406 5.48 -10.08 -1.23
C LEU A 406 6.33 -9.67 -2.43
N ILE A 407 6.90 -10.66 -3.11
CA ILE A 407 7.62 -10.47 -4.37
C ILE A 407 6.68 -10.86 -5.51
N LEU A 408 6.23 -9.85 -6.27
CA LEU A 408 5.38 -10.02 -7.44
C LEU A 408 6.25 -10.16 -8.71
N SER A 409 5.69 -9.91 -9.90
CA SER A 409 6.39 -10.07 -11.19
C SER A 409 7.44 -8.99 -11.49
N GLY A 410 8.41 -9.33 -12.34
CA GLY A 410 9.39 -8.40 -12.92
C GLY A 410 10.46 -7.84 -11.98
N ASN A 411 10.83 -8.53 -10.90
CA ASN A 411 11.83 -8.06 -9.95
C ASN A 411 13.23 -8.62 -10.22
N GLN A 412 14.26 -7.81 -10.01
CA GLN A 412 15.68 -8.17 -10.15
C GLN A 412 16.48 -7.59 -8.98
N THR A 413 17.45 -8.37 -8.47
CA THR A 413 18.42 -7.92 -7.45
C THR A 413 17.79 -7.26 -6.21
N VAL A 414 16.71 -7.85 -5.70
CA VAL A 414 16.05 -7.38 -4.48
C VAL A 414 16.85 -7.79 -3.24
N THR A 415 17.11 -6.86 -2.33
CA THR A 415 17.79 -7.15 -1.07
C THR A 415 16.91 -6.80 0.12
N PHE A 416 16.73 -7.75 1.05
CA PHE A 416 16.02 -7.53 2.33
C PHE A 416 17.00 -7.42 3.49
N ALA A 417 16.68 -6.59 4.46
CA ALA A 417 17.46 -6.35 5.65
C ALA A 417 16.54 -6.00 6.83
N PRO A 418 16.98 -6.21 8.08
CA PRO A 418 16.19 -5.77 9.23
C PRO A 418 16.08 -4.25 9.23
N PHE A 419 14.95 -3.76 9.74
CA PHE A 419 14.79 -2.35 10.09
C PHE A 419 15.91 -1.92 11.06
N HIS A 420 16.47 -0.72 10.84
CA HIS A 420 17.78 -0.37 11.39
C HIS A 420 17.92 1.10 11.79
N THR A 421 16.83 1.73 12.17
CA THR A 421 16.81 3.15 12.55
C THR A 421 15.82 3.37 13.67
N HIS A 422 15.85 4.56 14.26
CA HIS A 422 14.82 5.04 15.17
C HIS A 422 14.68 6.55 15.02
N TYR A 423 13.52 7.07 15.41
CA TYR A 423 13.33 8.49 15.66
C TYR A 423 12.49 8.67 16.93
N PRO A 424 12.59 9.80 17.63
CA PRO A 424 12.01 9.99 18.97
C PRO A 424 10.53 9.61 19.14
N MET A 425 9.68 9.82 18.13
CA MET A 425 8.25 9.46 18.17
C MET A 425 7.90 8.06 17.62
N LEU A 426 8.90 7.23 17.29
CA LEU A 426 8.66 6.02 16.50
C LEU A 426 7.74 5.02 17.22
N GLU A 427 7.94 4.75 18.51
CA GLU A 427 7.12 3.78 19.24
C GLU A 427 5.67 4.25 19.45
N ASP A 428 5.46 5.55 19.73
CA ASP A 428 4.10 6.13 19.77
C ASP A 428 3.41 6.02 18.40
N HIS A 429 4.13 6.31 17.32
CA HIS A 429 3.59 6.12 15.97
C HIS A 429 3.30 4.64 15.65
N MET A 430 4.11 3.70 16.14
CA MET A 430 3.88 2.26 15.98
C MET A 430 2.61 1.84 16.70
N ALA A 431 2.44 2.26 17.96
CA ALA A 431 1.24 2.01 18.76
C ALA A 431 -0.02 2.54 18.06
N ARG A 432 0.00 3.78 17.55
CA ARG A 432 -1.13 4.38 16.82
C ARG A 432 -1.52 3.64 15.53
N THR A 433 -0.58 2.91 14.92
CA THR A 433 -0.84 2.12 13.70
C THR A 433 -1.17 0.65 13.98
N GLY A 434 -1.02 0.20 15.23
CA GLY A 434 -1.20 -1.18 15.64
C GLY A 434 -0.10 -2.10 15.12
N LEU A 435 1.14 -1.60 15.08
CA LEU A 435 2.31 -2.38 14.63
C LEU A 435 3.22 -2.69 15.82
N ALA A 436 3.36 -3.98 16.12
CA ALA A 436 4.29 -4.48 17.13
C ALA A 436 5.67 -4.80 16.52
N THR A 437 6.66 -5.02 17.37
CA THR A 437 8.02 -5.44 16.96
C THR A 437 8.12 -6.94 16.65
N VAL A 438 7.16 -7.72 17.14
CA VAL A 438 7.01 -9.17 16.90
C VAL A 438 5.55 -9.51 16.56
N PRO A 439 5.28 -10.51 15.70
CA PRO A 439 6.25 -11.23 14.88
C PRO A 439 6.89 -10.33 13.81
N ASN A 440 8.06 -10.71 13.31
CA ASN A 440 8.79 -9.95 12.28
C ASN A 440 9.34 -10.87 11.19
N TYR A 441 8.73 -10.86 10.01
CA TYR A 441 9.02 -11.78 8.90
C TYR A 441 9.78 -11.13 7.73
N TRP A 442 10.55 -10.07 7.99
CA TRP A 442 11.30 -9.34 6.96
C TRP A 442 12.24 -10.22 6.12
N ASP A 443 12.72 -11.33 6.69
CA ASP A 443 13.67 -12.28 6.08
C ASP A 443 13.03 -13.49 5.40
N ASN A 444 11.69 -13.61 5.46
CA ASN A 444 10.93 -14.71 4.86
C ASN A 444 9.96 -14.23 3.77
N PRO A 445 10.44 -13.61 2.67
CA PRO A 445 9.59 -13.13 1.61
C PRO A 445 8.89 -14.26 0.85
N MET A 446 7.71 -13.98 0.32
CA MET A 446 6.90 -14.89 -0.49
C MET A 446 6.90 -14.46 -1.96
N VAL A 447 7.39 -15.33 -2.85
CA VAL A 447 7.31 -15.12 -4.30
C VAL A 447 5.95 -15.57 -4.81
N VAL A 448 5.11 -14.62 -5.22
CA VAL A 448 3.73 -14.87 -5.69
C VAL A 448 3.73 -15.26 -7.17
N CYS A 449 4.48 -14.54 -8.00
CA CYS A 449 4.64 -14.83 -9.42
C CYS A 449 5.97 -15.55 -9.65
N ARG A 450 5.93 -16.88 -9.76
CA ARG A 450 7.08 -17.63 -10.28
C ARG A 450 7.10 -17.49 -11.80
N GLU A 451 7.91 -16.57 -12.30
CA GLU A 451 8.37 -16.64 -13.69
C GLU A 451 9.32 -17.84 -13.82
N ASN A 452 9.36 -18.49 -14.99
CA ASN A 452 10.06 -19.78 -15.22
C ASN A 452 11.60 -19.71 -15.09
N SER A 453 12.17 -18.70 -14.42
CA SER A 453 13.60 -18.57 -14.21
C SER A 453 14.01 -19.07 -12.82
N ASP A 454 14.94 -20.02 -12.77
CA ASP A 454 15.59 -20.55 -11.55
C ASP A 454 16.48 -19.52 -10.81
N THR A 455 16.37 -18.24 -11.17
CA THR A 455 17.23 -17.18 -10.62
C THR A 455 16.71 -16.74 -9.26
N ARG A 456 17.60 -16.68 -8.25
CA ARG A 456 17.27 -16.10 -6.94
C ARG A 456 16.82 -14.65 -7.12
N VAL A 457 15.52 -14.40 -6.98
CA VAL A 457 14.92 -13.08 -7.16
C VAL A 457 15.35 -12.10 -6.07
N PHE A 458 15.65 -12.62 -4.87
CA PHE A 458 16.05 -11.83 -3.72
C PHE A 458 17.24 -12.44 -2.96
N GLN A 459 17.87 -11.62 -2.13
CA GLN A 459 18.88 -11.99 -1.15
C GLN A 459 18.69 -11.22 0.16
N LEU A 460 19.34 -11.68 1.23
CA LEU A 460 19.44 -10.91 2.47
C LEU A 460 20.72 -10.07 2.43
N LEU A 461 20.68 -8.87 3.00
CA LEU A 461 21.86 -8.00 3.06
C LEU A 461 22.95 -8.68 3.89
N PRO A 462 24.19 -8.81 3.38
CA PRO A 462 25.28 -9.38 4.15
C PRO A 462 25.49 -8.58 5.46
N PRO A 463 25.64 -9.24 6.62
CA PRO A 463 25.86 -8.55 7.90
C PRO A 463 27.09 -7.63 7.89
N CYS A 464 28.12 -7.94 7.10
CA CYS A 464 29.29 -7.09 6.92
C CYS A 464 29.01 -5.77 6.19
N GLU A 465 27.93 -5.68 5.42
CA GLU A 465 27.51 -4.47 4.71
C GLU A 465 26.46 -3.67 5.48
N PHE A 466 26.00 -4.20 6.62
CA PHE A 466 24.96 -3.57 7.42
C PHE A 466 25.50 -2.40 8.25
N TYR A 467 24.75 -1.30 8.25
CA TYR A 467 24.98 -0.12 9.09
C TYR A 467 23.64 0.35 9.66
N VAL A 468 23.68 0.92 10.86
CA VAL A 468 22.53 1.63 11.44
C VAL A 468 22.33 2.94 10.67
N PHE A 469 21.08 3.25 10.34
CA PHE A 469 20.74 4.50 9.67
C PHE A 469 20.37 5.57 10.71
N ILE A 470 21.00 6.74 10.62
CA ILE A 470 20.78 7.86 11.53
C ILE A 470 19.83 8.87 10.89
N ILE A 471 18.79 9.26 11.63
CA ILE A 471 17.86 10.30 11.22
C ILE A 471 18.53 11.66 11.44
N PRO A 472 18.73 12.48 10.41
CA PRO A 472 19.50 13.72 10.50
C PRO A 472 18.66 14.92 11.02
N PHE A 473 17.60 14.66 11.78
CA PHE A 473 16.67 15.69 12.26
C PHE A 473 16.45 15.56 13.76
N GLU A 474 16.50 16.68 14.45
CA GLU A 474 16.06 16.77 15.84
C GLU A 474 14.53 16.70 15.92
N MET A 475 14.02 15.89 16.84
CA MET A 475 12.59 15.69 17.11
C MET A 475 12.40 15.47 18.61
N GLU A 476 11.22 15.79 19.12
CA GLU A 476 10.83 15.45 20.49
C GLU A 476 10.25 14.03 20.54
N GLY A 477 10.50 13.30 21.63
CA GLY A 477 9.97 11.96 21.90
C GLY A 477 10.94 11.09 22.70
N ASP A 478 10.48 9.90 23.09
CA ASP A 478 11.16 9.06 24.08
C ASP A 478 11.95 7.89 23.48
N THR A 479 11.74 7.56 22.20
CA THR A 479 12.41 6.43 21.57
C THR A 479 13.88 6.75 21.24
N THR A 480 14.81 6.06 21.89
CA THR A 480 16.27 6.24 21.73
C THR A 480 16.99 5.03 21.11
N GLU A 481 16.27 3.97 20.80
CA GLU A 481 16.84 2.73 20.26
C GLU A 481 15.96 2.14 19.15
N ILE A 482 16.50 1.16 18.42
CA ILE A 482 15.77 0.47 17.34
C ILE A 482 14.69 -0.43 17.96
N PRO A 483 13.39 -0.19 17.71
CA PRO A 483 12.34 -0.99 18.32
C PRO A 483 12.48 -2.48 17.97
N GLY A 484 12.46 -3.34 19.00
CA GLY A 484 12.67 -4.78 18.85
C GLY A 484 14.12 -5.22 18.67
N GLY A 485 15.06 -4.27 18.65
CA GLY A 485 16.48 -4.53 18.47
C GLY A 485 16.84 -5.05 17.08
N LEU A 486 18.05 -5.57 16.96
CA LEU A 486 18.58 -6.16 15.72
C LEU A 486 18.74 -7.67 15.87
N PRO A 487 18.55 -8.46 14.80
CA PRO A 487 18.87 -9.87 14.85
C PRO A 487 20.34 -10.10 15.21
N SER A 488 20.61 -11.15 15.98
CA SER A 488 21.91 -11.39 16.62
C SER A 488 23.10 -11.38 15.66
N VAL A 489 22.91 -11.85 14.42
CA VAL A 489 23.95 -11.87 13.39
C VAL A 489 24.36 -10.45 12.97
N TYR A 490 23.40 -9.55 12.78
CA TYR A 490 23.65 -8.15 12.43
C TYR A 490 24.20 -7.37 13.64
N GLN A 491 23.68 -7.64 14.83
CA GLN A 491 24.18 -7.03 16.07
C GLN A 491 25.65 -7.42 16.32
N LYS A 492 26.02 -8.68 16.12
CA LYS A 492 27.42 -9.15 16.21
C LYS A 492 28.31 -8.46 15.19
N ALA A 493 27.85 -8.29 13.94
CA ALA A 493 28.61 -7.61 12.90
C ALA A 493 28.89 -6.14 13.25
N LEU A 494 27.91 -5.43 13.81
CA LEU A 494 28.10 -4.07 14.32
C LEU A 494 29.08 -4.03 15.51
N GLY A 495 28.95 -4.96 16.47
CA GLY A 495 29.85 -5.05 17.61
C GLY A 495 31.30 -5.30 17.19
N GLN A 496 31.55 -6.18 16.21
CA GLN A 496 32.87 -6.41 15.64
C GLN A 496 33.45 -5.17 14.95
N ARG A 497 32.61 -4.37 14.29
CA ARG A 497 33.03 -3.12 13.66
C ARG A 497 33.40 -2.07 14.70
N GLU A 498 32.59 -1.92 15.74
CA GLU A 498 32.88 -1.01 16.86
C GLU A 498 34.20 -1.38 17.55
N GLN A 499 34.44 -2.67 17.79
CA GLN A 499 35.73 -3.16 18.31
C GLN A 499 36.90 -2.79 17.40
N LYS A 500 36.76 -2.89 16.08
CA LYS A 500 37.81 -2.47 15.13
C LYS A 500 38.09 -0.96 15.21
N ILE A 501 37.05 -0.14 15.38
CA ILE A 501 37.20 1.31 15.56
C ILE A 501 37.95 1.61 16.87
N GLN A 502 37.59 0.95 17.96
CA GLN A 502 38.25 1.10 19.26
C GLN A 502 39.72 0.68 19.22
N ILE A 503 40.01 -0.47 18.58
CA ILE A 503 41.40 -0.93 18.37
C ILE A 503 42.18 0.11 17.56
N TRP A 504 41.60 0.63 16.48
CA TRP A 504 42.24 1.66 15.66
C TRP A 504 42.51 2.94 16.45
N GLN A 505 41.54 3.45 17.23
CA GLN A 505 41.72 4.62 18.08
C GLN A 505 42.82 4.41 19.12
N LYS A 506 42.87 3.21 19.73
CA LYS A 506 43.94 2.82 20.66
C LYS A 506 45.31 2.83 19.97
N THR A 507 45.43 2.21 18.80
CA THR A 507 46.67 2.21 18.01
C THR A 507 47.14 3.62 17.68
N VAL A 508 46.24 4.52 17.27
CA VAL A 508 46.58 5.93 16.99
C VAL A 508 47.04 6.67 18.25
N LYS A 509 46.45 6.37 19.41
CA LYS A 509 46.84 6.96 20.69
C LYS A 509 48.22 6.45 21.15
N GLU A 510 48.50 5.16 20.94
CA GLU A 510 49.76 4.50 21.33
C GLU A 510 50.91 4.74 20.34
N ALA A 511 50.64 5.25 19.14
CA ALA A 511 51.66 5.60 18.16
C ALA A 511 52.54 6.82 18.55
N HIS A 512 52.24 7.49 19.67
CA HIS A 512 52.99 8.65 20.20
C HIS A 512 53.34 9.72 19.14
N LEU A 513 52.40 9.97 18.22
CA LEU A 513 52.60 10.89 17.10
C LEU A 513 52.92 12.31 17.60
N THR A 514 53.91 12.95 16.97
CA THR A 514 54.16 14.38 17.19
C THR A 514 52.97 15.23 16.72
N LYS A 515 52.90 16.50 17.13
CA LYS A 515 51.83 17.41 16.66
C LYS A 515 51.77 17.49 15.14
N ASP A 516 52.92 17.55 14.47
CA ASP A 516 52.98 17.62 13.00
C ASP A 516 52.54 16.31 12.34
N GLN A 517 52.98 15.16 12.87
CA GLN A 517 52.55 13.86 12.39
C GLN A 517 51.05 13.64 12.59
N ARG A 518 50.49 14.06 13.73
CA ARG A 518 49.06 13.99 13.99
C ARG A 518 48.27 14.83 13.00
N LYS A 519 48.76 16.03 12.65
CA LYS A 519 48.14 16.89 11.64
C LYS A 519 48.19 16.27 10.25
N GLN A 520 49.33 15.69 9.85
CA GLN A 520 49.45 14.95 8.58
C GLN A 520 48.52 13.74 8.53
N PHE A 521 48.45 12.97 9.62
CA PHE A 521 47.57 11.81 9.72
C PHE A 521 46.09 12.20 9.61
N GLN A 522 45.69 13.28 10.29
CA GLN A 522 44.33 13.81 10.19
C GLN A 522 43.97 14.17 8.74
N VAL A 523 44.85 14.87 8.02
CA VAL A 523 44.63 15.22 6.60
C VAL A 523 44.45 13.95 5.74
N LEU A 524 45.24 12.89 5.98
CA LEU A 524 45.09 11.63 5.25
C LEU A 524 43.74 10.94 5.53
N VAL A 525 43.31 10.92 6.78
CA VAL A 525 42.01 10.35 7.18
C VAL A 525 40.86 11.13 6.56
N GLU A 526 40.91 12.46 6.63
CA GLU A 526 39.92 13.35 6.01
C GLU A 526 39.85 13.13 4.50
N ASN A 527 41.00 13.09 3.80
CA ASN A 527 41.03 12.82 2.36
C ASN A 527 40.42 11.46 2.02
N LYS A 528 40.75 10.41 2.79
CA LYS A 528 40.14 9.07 2.59
C LYS A 528 38.65 9.06 2.87
N PHE A 529 38.19 9.83 3.87
CA PHE A 529 36.77 9.99 4.15
C PHE A 529 36.05 10.74 3.02
N TYR A 530 36.64 11.80 2.46
CA TYR A 530 36.09 12.50 1.30
C TYR A 530 36.02 11.60 0.05
N GLU A 531 37.07 10.82 -0.23
CA GLU A 531 37.03 9.82 -1.30
C GLU A 531 35.90 8.81 -1.08
N TRP A 532 35.74 8.32 0.15
CA TRP A 532 34.67 7.41 0.52
C TRP A 532 33.28 8.04 0.34
N LEU A 533 33.07 9.28 0.77
CA LEU A 533 31.80 10.01 0.61
C LEU A 533 31.41 10.18 -0.87
N ILE A 534 32.38 10.39 -1.75
CA ILE A 534 32.17 10.50 -3.19
C ILE A 534 31.82 9.12 -3.77
N ASN A 535 32.63 8.10 -3.46
CA ASN A 535 32.46 6.74 -4.01
C ASN A 535 31.16 6.07 -3.57
N THR A 536 30.64 6.41 -2.39
CA THR A 536 29.39 5.87 -1.86
C THR A 536 28.15 6.70 -2.21
N GLY A 537 28.33 7.89 -2.79
CA GLY A 537 27.24 8.83 -3.08
C GLY A 537 26.68 9.57 -1.85
N HIS A 538 27.20 9.31 -0.64
CA HIS A 538 26.75 9.97 0.60
C HIS A 538 26.98 11.48 0.61
N ARG A 539 27.91 11.98 -0.21
CA ARG A 539 28.14 13.42 -0.38
C ARG A 539 26.88 14.19 -0.77
N GLN A 540 26.11 13.66 -1.73
CA GLN A 540 24.89 14.33 -2.19
C GLN A 540 23.85 14.49 -1.07
N GLN A 541 23.75 13.49 -0.19
CA GLN A 541 22.88 13.55 0.97
C GLN A 541 23.31 14.67 1.92
N LEU A 542 24.60 14.72 2.27
CA LEU A 542 25.14 15.73 3.18
C LEU A 542 24.95 17.14 2.63
N ASP A 543 25.30 17.36 1.35
CA ASP A 543 25.16 18.66 0.70
C ASP A 543 23.70 19.15 0.73
N SER A 544 22.74 18.23 0.54
CA SER A 544 21.31 18.54 0.56
C SER A 544 20.70 18.76 1.95
N LEU A 545 21.42 18.40 3.02
CA LEU A 545 20.98 18.56 4.41
C LEU A 545 21.50 19.86 5.04
N VAL A 546 22.47 20.53 4.42
CA VAL A 546 22.99 21.82 4.90
C VAL A 546 21.87 22.85 4.89
N PRO A 547 21.50 23.49 6.03
CA PRO A 547 20.47 24.53 6.03
C PRO A 547 20.91 25.71 5.14
N PRO A 548 19.99 26.33 4.37
CA PRO A 548 20.31 27.58 3.67
C PRO A 548 20.73 28.64 4.70
N ALA A 549 21.75 29.44 4.37
CA ALA A 549 22.22 30.52 5.24
C ALA A 549 21.04 31.36 5.73
N ALA A 550 21.02 31.68 7.03
CA ALA A 550 19.87 32.24 7.76
C ALA A 550 19.26 33.49 7.08
N GLY A 551 18.33 33.26 6.16
CA GLY A 551 17.64 34.30 5.38
C GLY A 551 16.30 33.86 4.82
N SER A 552 16.01 32.56 4.76
CA SER A 552 14.74 32.02 4.25
C SER A 552 13.86 31.44 5.36
N LYS A 553 13.31 32.28 6.23
CA LYS A 553 12.19 31.86 7.09
C LYS A 553 10.94 31.68 6.22
N GLN A 554 10.50 30.43 5.99
CA GLN A 554 9.16 30.16 5.47
C GLN A 554 8.20 29.80 6.60
N ALA A 555 6.99 30.35 6.52
CA ALA A 555 5.91 30.20 7.47
C ALA A 555 5.42 28.73 7.57
N ALA A 556 5.19 28.27 8.80
CA ALA A 556 4.47 27.02 9.06
C ALA A 556 3.04 27.14 8.50
N GLY A 557 2.61 26.18 7.69
CA GLY A 557 1.27 26.14 7.10
C GLY A 557 0.77 24.75 6.76
#